data_AF-A0A6J4TDU4-F1
#
_entry.id   AF-A0A6J4TDU4-F1
#
_cell.length_a   1.000
_cell.length_b   1.000
_cell.length_c   1.000
_cell.angle_alpha   90.00
_cell.angle_beta   90.00
_cell.angle_gamma   90.00
#
_symmetry.space_group_name_H-M   'P 1'
#
loop_
_entity.id
_entity.type
_entity.pdbx_description
1 polymer ?
#
loop_
_entity_poly.entity_id
_entity_poly.type
_entity_poly.pdbx_seq_one_letter_code
_entity_poly.pdbx_strand_id
1 'polypeptide(L)'
;MTAKLSRRSIIGGAFAAPFAVRARLATSRGVAPLFGLPIGLPGRLPGDGFVVRHGYACENTWYNPGFLHTGEDWYVAEGDSGGALIYAIADGEVVFAGSEYPGLVVIVRHAGDLYSMYGHLEYALAVEAGEPVKRGQTLGTVLPRFDGRAPSHLHFEVRTFLTTAEVNGDAPRYPFACGPNCAPGPGYWPIDAPDHPSDQGWRNPAHVIGHRGFEGGAVPADAAVVVASSPPAPSATLWSRPTGATGAKARGEVALRPGDRFALLDVRAGREDTRDTSADAYGLWYRVRLPDERTGWLQALLPSTAETGSDGRPSTVQLALLPDAAALG
;
A
#
# COMPACT_ATOMS: atom_id res chain seq x y z
N MET A 1 -1.16 -56.73 81.67
CA MET A 1 -0.38 -56.62 80.42
C MET A 1 -0.43 -55.17 79.98
N THR A 2 0.66 -54.45 80.22
CA THR A 2 0.82 -53.00 80.02
C THR A 2 1.81 -52.72 78.91
N ALA A 3 1.57 -51.59 78.23
CA ALA A 3 2.16 -51.07 77.00
C ALA A 3 3.69 -51.21 76.82
N LYS A 4 4.11 -51.34 75.55
CA LYS A 4 5.43 -50.91 75.05
C LYS A 4 5.30 -50.12 73.74
N LEU A 5 6.12 -49.07 73.66
CA LEU A 5 6.27 -48.08 72.58
C LEU A 5 6.75 -48.66 71.24
N SER A 6 6.50 -47.95 70.11
CA SER A 6 7.56 -47.33 69.28
C SER A 6 7.14 -46.93 67.84
N ARG A 7 7.40 -45.65 67.52
CA ARG A 7 7.91 -45.04 66.25
C ARG A 7 7.30 -45.44 64.89
N ARG A 8 6.82 -44.45 64.11
CA ARG A 8 7.61 -43.78 63.05
C ARG A 8 6.80 -42.69 62.32
N SER A 9 7.51 -41.62 62.02
CA SER A 9 7.11 -40.42 61.28
C SER A 9 6.98 -40.67 59.78
N ILE A 10 6.02 -40.00 59.13
CA ILE A 10 6.11 -39.59 57.72
C ILE A 10 5.65 -38.11 57.67
N ILE A 11 6.60 -37.20 57.50
CA ILE A 11 6.35 -35.79 57.18
C ILE A 11 6.46 -35.69 55.66
N GLY A 12 5.36 -35.32 54.99
CA GLY A 12 5.35 -35.01 53.57
C GLY A 12 6.06 -33.67 53.33
N GLY A 13 7.17 -33.70 52.60
CA GLY A 13 7.84 -32.51 52.10
C GLY A 13 7.14 -31.99 50.85
N ALA A 14 6.56 -30.79 50.93
CA ALA A 14 6.11 -30.04 49.76
C ALA A 14 7.32 -29.34 49.14
N PHE A 15 7.66 -29.69 47.89
CA PHE A 15 8.62 -28.94 47.08
C PHE A 15 7.98 -27.64 46.62
N ALA A 16 8.48 -26.51 47.11
CA ALA A 16 8.19 -25.19 46.54
C ALA A 16 9.15 -24.95 45.36
N ALA A 17 8.61 -24.93 44.14
CA ALA A 17 9.34 -24.48 42.96
C ALA A 17 9.40 -22.93 42.95
N PRO A 18 10.53 -22.30 42.59
CA PRO A 18 10.62 -20.86 42.54
C PRO A 18 9.87 -20.33 41.32
N PHE A 19 8.96 -19.37 41.55
CA PHE A 19 8.36 -18.55 40.49
C PHE A 19 9.45 -17.70 39.85
N ALA A 20 9.95 -18.13 38.69
CA ALA A 20 10.75 -17.29 37.82
C ALA A 20 9.82 -16.24 37.20
N VAL A 21 9.88 -15.01 37.70
CA VAL A 21 9.31 -13.84 37.03
C VAL A 21 10.12 -13.63 35.74
N ARG A 22 9.62 -14.18 34.63
CA ARG A 22 10.08 -13.77 33.30
C ARG A 22 9.66 -12.31 33.11
N ALA A 23 10.59 -11.39 33.24
CA ALA A 23 10.41 -10.04 32.74
C ALA A 23 10.05 -10.15 31.25
N ARG A 24 8.81 -9.80 30.90
CA ARG A 24 8.45 -9.53 29.51
C ARG A 24 9.27 -8.30 29.12
N LEU A 25 10.28 -8.47 28.27
CA LEU A 25 10.80 -7.35 27.50
C LEU A 25 9.61 -6.73 26.78
N ALA A 26 9.20 -5.54 27.20
CA ALA A 26 8.30 -4.72 26.41
C ALA A 26 9.08 -4.40 25.14
N THR A 27 8.74 -5.07 24.04
CA THR A 27 9.11 -4.59 22.72
C THR A 27 8.49 -3.20 22.60
N SER A 28 9.31 -2.18 22.36
CA SER A 28 8.77 -0.88 21.97
C SER A 28 7.89 -1.13 20.76
N ARG A 29 6.57 -0.93 20.91
CA ARG A 29 5.69 -0.88 19.75
C ARG A 29 6.09 0.40 19.01
N GLY A 30 6.80 0.24 17.90
CA GLY A 30 7.10 1.35 17.02
C GLY A 30 5.81 2.07 16.63
N VAL A 31 5.92 3.38 16.40
CA VAL A 31 4.79 4.15 15.87
C VAL A 31 4.56 3.66 14.45
N ALA A 32 3.44 2.97 14.22
CA ALA A 32 3.06 2.53 12.89
C ALA A 32 2.88 3.76 11.97
N PRO A 33 3.19 3.65 10.67
CA PRO A 33 2.88 4.70 9.71
C PRO A 33 1.39 5.08 9.77
N LEU A 34 1.07 6.34 9.52
CA LEU A 34 -0.32 6.83 9.43
C LEU A 34 -1.01 6.34 8.15
N PHE A 35 -0.23 6.20 7.07
CA PHE A 35 -0.69 5.67 5.79
C PHE A 35 0.04 4.36 5.45
N GLY A 36 -0.67 3.40 4.88
CA GLY A 36 -0.16 2.08 4.49
C GLY A 36 -0.62 1.64 3.10
N LEU A 37 -0.06 0.52 2.63
CA LEU A 37 -0.40 -0.05 1.31
C LEU A 37 -1.78 -0.72 1.33
N PRO A 38 -2.52 -0.69 0.20
CA PRO A 38 -3.95 -0.99 0.17
C PRO A 38 -4.29 -2.47 0.02
N ILE A 39 -3.30 -3.34 -0.20
CA ILE A 39 -3.52 -4.75 -0.55
C ILE A 39 -2.46 -5.64 0.09
N GLY A 40 -2.78 -6.90 0.35
CA GLY A 40 -1.77 -7.88 0.78
C GLY A 40 -2.23 -9.33 0.73
N LEU A 41 -1.26 -10.22 0.90
CA LEU A 41 -1.47 -11.65 1.07
C LEU A 41 -1.38 -12.03 2.55
N PRO A 42 -2.17 -13.02 3.02
CA PRO A 42 -2.08 -13.50 4.40
C PRO A 42 -0.65 -13.87 4.80
N GLY A 43 -0.20 -13.36 5.96
CA GLY A 43 1.14 -13.65 6.49
C GLY A 43 2.29 -12.91 5.80
N ARG A 44 2.02 -11.99 4.86
CA ARG A 44 3.03 -11.14 4.22
C ARG A 44 2.82 -9.67 4.58
N LEU A 45 3.84 -8.86 4.36
CA LEU A 45 3.69 -7.41 4.43
C LEU A 45 2.69 -6.95 3.35
N PRO A 46 1.85 -5.93 3.63
CA PRO A 46 1.05 -5.29 2.60
C PRO A 46 1.90 -4.88 1.39
N GLY A 47 1.41 -5.13 0.18
CA GLY A 47 2.09 -4.91 -1.11
C GLY A 47 3.15 -5.94 -1.47
N ASP A 48 3.56 -6.84 -0.57
CA ASP A 48 4.58 -7.85 -0.89
C ASP A 48 4.04 -8.93 -1.83
N GLY A 49 4.78 -9.18 -2.92
CA GLY A 49 4.35 -10.05 -4.01
C GLY A 49 3.40 -9.41 -5.01
N PHE A 50 3.20 -8.08 -4.95
CA PHE A 50 2.37 -7.35 -5.91
C PHE A 50 3.20 -6.49 -6.87
N VAL A 51 2.58 -6.11 -7.98
CA VAL A 51 3.00 -5.04 -8.90
C VAL A 51 1.81 -4.12 -9.16
N VAL A 52 2.11 -2.87 -9.47
CA VAL A 52 1.12 -1.96 -10.06
C VAL A 52 1.26 -2.05 -11.56
N ARG A 53 0.36 -2.78 -12.23
CA ARG A 53 0.48 -3.04 -13.67
C ARG A 53 0.26 -1.77 -14.49
N HIS A 54 -0.72 -0.97 -14.10
CA HIS A 54 -0.97 0.36 -14.62
C HIS A 54 -1.00 1.35 -13.46
N GLY A 55 -0.05 2.29 -13.47
CA GLY A 55 0.05 3.33 -12.45
C GLY A 55 -0.89 4.50 -12.69
N TYR A 56 -0.94 5.39 -11.70
CA TYR A 56 -1.63 6.66 -11.81
C TYR A 56 -1.08 7.47 -12.99
N ALA A 57 -1.99 8.09 -13.75
CA ALA A 57 -1.64 8.86 -14.94
C ALA A 57 -0.77 8.09 -15.95
N CYS A 58 -0.91 6.76 -15.98
CA CYS A 58 -0.40 5.88 -17.03
C CYS A 58 -1.55 5.50 -17.96
N GLU A 59 -1.25 5.34 -19.25
CA GLU A 59 -2.27 4.87 -20.20
C GLU A 59 -2.72 3.45 -19.85
N ASN A 60 -4.03 3.21 -19.89
CA ASN A 60 -4.60 1.86 -19.83
C ASN A 60 -4.39 1.16 -21.18
N THR A 61 -3.41 0.26 -21.24
CA THR A 61 -3.01 -0.40 -22.50
C THR A 61 -3.89 -1.59 -22.90
N TRP A 62 -4.79 -2.07 -22.03
CA TRP A 62 -5.56 -3.30 -22.26
C TRP A 62 -7.03 -3.06 -22.57
N TYR A 63 -7.65 -2.15 -21.82
CA TYR A 63 -9.10 -1.94 -21.84
C TYR A 63 -9.51 -0.67 -22.52
N ASN A 64 -8.76 0.39 -22.25
CA ASN A 64 -9.13 1.71 -22.65
C ASN A 64 -7.91 2.50 -23.15
N PRO A 65 -7.24 2.03 -24.24
CA PRO A 65 -6.20 2.82 -24.88
C PRO A 65 -6.69 4.23 -25.19
N GLY A 66 -5.84 5.23 -25.01
CA GLY A 66 -6.21 6.64 -25.08
C GLY A 66 -6.74 7.23 -23.76
N PHE A 67 -6.79 6.46 -22.68
CA PHE A 67 -7.22 6.95 -21.36
C PHE A 67 -6.14 6.71 -20.30
N LEU A 68 -5.96 7.72 -19.44
CA LEU A 68 -5.15 7.65 -18.24
C LEU A 68 -5.91 6.94 -17.12
N HIS A 69 -5.22 6.08 -16.39
CA HIS A 69 -5.68 5.56 -15.10
C HIS A 69 -5.74 6.69 -14.05
N THR A 70 -6.87 6.81 -13.36
CA THR A 70 -7.06 7.78 -12.26
C THR A 70 -6.64 7.22 -10.89
N GLY A 71 -6.13 5.99 -10.88
CA GLY A 71 -5.61 5.27 -9.72
C GLY A 71 -4.51 4.28 -10.11
N GLU A 72 -4.36 3.24 -9.32
CA GLU A 72 -3.40 2.16 -9.51
C GLU A 72 -4.13 0.82 -9.60
N ASP A 73 -3.78 0.00 -10.60
CA ASP A 73 -4.26 -1.38 -10.65
C ASP A 73 -3.21 -2.34 -10.09
N TRP A 74 -3.51 -2.92 -8.93
CA TRP A 74 -2.63 -3.81 -8.17
C TRP A 74 -2.90 -5.29 -8.48
N TYR A 75 -1.88 -5.98 -8.95
CA TYR A 75 -1.92 -7.42 -9.27
C TYR A 75 -0.88 -8.17 -8.44
N VAL A 76 -1.16 -9.41 -8.07
CA VAL A 76 -0.06 -10.31 -7.68
C VAL A 76 0.90 -10.46 -8.86
N ALA A 77 2.21 -10.47 -8.57
CA ALA A 77 3.24 -10.58 -9.60
C ALA A 77 3.18 -11.92 -10.34
N GLU A 78 2.77 -12.98 -9.63
CA GLU A 78 2.62 -14.34 -10.14
C GLU A 78 1.28 -14.92 -9.66
N GLY A 79 0.51 -15.50 -10.57
CA GLY A 79 -0.79 -16.11 -10.26
C GLY A 79 -1.98 -15.17 -10.44
N ASP A 80 -3.01 -15.38 -9.61
CA ASP A 80 -4.27 -14.63 -9.64
C ASP A 80 -4.45 -13.87 -8.32
N SER A 81 -4.89 -12.61 -8.39
CA SER A 81 -5.07 -11.75 -7.21
C SER A 81 -6.40 -12.00 -6.49
N GLY A 82 -7.28 -12.84 -7.04
CA GLY A 82 -8.58 -13.16 -6.43
C GLY A 82 -8.41 -13.64 -4.97
N GLY A 83 -9.19 -13.06 -4.06
CA GLY A 83 -9.10 -13.35 -2.62
C GLY A 83 -7.98 -12.61 -1.87
N ALA A 84 -7.15 -11.81 -2.54
CA ALA A 84 -6.18 -10.95 -1.84
C ALA A 84 -6.90 -9.97 -0.91
N LEU A 85 -6.33 -9.71 0.27
CA LEU A 85 -6.92 -8.85 1.29
C LEU A 85 -6.76 -7.38 0.89
N ILE A 86 -7.82 -6.59 1.03
CA ILE A 86 -7.83 -5.15 0.77
C ILE A 86 -7.93 -4.41 2.09
N TYR A 87 -7.07 -3.42 2.30
CA TYR A 87 -6.91 -2.70 3.55
C TYR A 87 -7.21 -1.21 3.43
N ALA A 88 -7.83 -0.64 4.48
CA ALA A 88 -7.88 0.81 4.64
C ALA A 88 -6.47 1.38 4.73
N ILE A 89 -6.16 2.36 3.87
CA ILE A 89 -4.81 2.94 3.81
C ILE A 89 -4.51 3.84 5.00
N ALA A 90 -5.52 4.34 5.70
CA ALA A 90 -5.43 5.23 6.85
C ALA A 90 -6.72 5.16 7.67
N ASP A 91 -6.71 5.73 8.86
CA ASP A 91 -7.92 5.92 9.66
C ASP A 91 -8.94 6.78 8.90
N GLY A 92 -10.23 6.46 9.02
CA GLY A 92 -11.27 7.18 8.31
C GLY A 92 -12.68 6.67 8.58
N GLU A 93 -13.61 7.05 7.71
CA GLU A 93 -15.01 6.63 7.72
C GLU A 93 -15.39 6.13 6.33
N VAL A 94 -16.03 4.97 6.24
CA VAL A 94 -16.57 4.44 4.99
C VAL A 94 -17.74 5.34 4.56
N VAL A 95 -17.57 6.10 3.48
CA VAL A 95 -18.61 6.99 2.94
C VAL A 95 -19.39 6.38 1.79
N PHE A 96 -18.93 5.24 1.27
CA PHE A 96 -19.61 4.48 0.23
C PHE A 96 -19.22 3.01 0.29
N ALA A 97 -20.19 2.12 0.10
CA ALA A 97 -20.00 0.67 -0.04
C ALA A 97 -21.08 0.13 -0.99
N GLY A 98 -20.69 -0.40 -2.16
CA GLY A 98 -21.62 -0.92 -3.17
C GLY A 98 -21.21 -0.59 -4.60
N SER A 99 -22.21 -0.52 -5.50
CA SER A 99 -22.09 -0.33 -6.96
C SER A 99 -21.33 -1.44 -7.69
N GLU A 100 -21.92 -1.91 -8.79
CA GLU A 100 -21.23 -2.79 -9.72
C GLU A 100 -20.19 -2.01 -10.54
N TYR A 101 -18.92 -2.36 -10.35
CA TYR A 101 -17.75 -1.68 -10.93
C TYR A 101 -16.67 -2.69 -11.30
N PRO A 102 -16.91 -3.55 -12.29
CA PRO A 102 -17.23 -4.96 -11.99
C PRO A 102 -16.79 -5.46 -10.60
N GLY A 103 -17.73 -5.93 -9.78
CA GLY A 103 -17.56 -6.13 -8.34
C GLY A 103 -17.91 -4.88 -7.53
N LEU A 104 -17.76 -4.93 -6.22
CA LEU A 104 -18.14 -3.82 -5.34
C LEU A 104 -17.04 -2.76 -5.18
N VAL A 105 -17.46 -1.57 -4.80
CA VAL A 105 -16.60 -0.44 -4.45
C VAL A 105 -16.76 -0.09 -2.98
N VAL A 106 -15.65 0.21 -2.32
CA VAL A 106 -15.62 0.88 -1.01
C VAL A 106 -14.91 2.23 -1.18
N ILE A 107 -15.43 3.29 -0.56
CA ILE A 107 -14.76 4.60 -0.49
C ILE A 107 -14.65 5.01 0.97
N VAL A 108 -13.44 5.34 1.41
CA VAL A 108 -13.16 5.82 2.77
C VAL A 108 -12.78 7.30 2.70
N ARG A 109 -13.41 8.12 3.53
CA ARG A 109 -13.02 9.51 3.77
C ARG A 109 -12.03 9.57 4.93
N HIS A 110 -10.93 10.27 4.72
CA HIS A 110 -9.85 10.49 5.69
C HIS A 110 -9.80 11.96 6.11
N ALA A 111 -8.90 12.27 7.04
CA ALA A 111 -8.61 13.65 7.44
C ALA A 111 -8.11 14.50 6.25
N GLY A 112 -8.48 15.78 6.24
CA GLY A 112 -8.07 16.73 5.20
C GLY A 112 -8.74 16.51 3.84
N ASP A 113 -9.99 16.03 3.86
CA ASP A 113 -10.84 15.81 2.67
C ASP A 113 -10.21 14.93 1.59
N LEU A 114 -9.39 13.98 2.03
CA LEU A 114 -8.81 12.93 1.20
C LEU A 114 -9.73 11.71 1.20
N TYR A 115 -9.91 11.10 0.05
CA TYR A 115 -10.72 9.90 -0.15
C TYR A 115 -9.86 8.82 -0.78
N SER A 116 -9.97 7.59 -0.29
CA SER A 116 -9.47 6.41 -0.98
C SER A 116 -10.63 5.59 -1.53
N MET A 117 -10.53 5.18 -2.79
CA MET A 117 -11.51 4.32 -3.44
C MET A 117 -10.86 2.97 -3.75
N TYR A 118 -11.58 1.91 -3.43
CA TYR A 118 -11.18 0.52 -3.64
C TYR A 118 -12.23 -0.14 -4.52
N GLY A 119 -11.86 -0.52 -5.74
CA GLY A 119 -12.73 -1.17 -6.72
C GLY A 119 -12.38 -2.63 -6.97
N HIS A 120 -13.31 -3.35 -7.58
CA HIS A 120 -13.23 -4.79 -7.86
C HIS A 120 -13.18 -5.67 -6.60
N LEU A 121 -13.95 -5.32 -5.57
CA LEU A 121 -14.11 -6.12 -4.36
C LEU A 121 -15.13 -7.24 -4.56
N GLU A 122 -14.97 -8.34 -3.82
CA GLU A 122 -16.01 -9.34 -3.65
C GLU A 122 -17.31 -8.76 -3.05
N TYR A 123 -18.42 -9.45 -3.28
CA TYR A 123 -19.74 -9.02 -2.80
C TYR A 123 -19.94 -9.18 -1.29
N ALA A 124 -19.04 -9.90 -0.61
CA ALA A 124 -19.00 -10.05 0.83
C ALA A 124 -18.00 -9.05 1.43
N LEU A 125 -18.41 -7.79 1.56
CA LEU A 125 -17.60 -6.75 2.20
C LEU A 125 -17.45 -7.00 3.70
N ALA A 126 -16.34 -6.57 4.27
CA ALA A 126 -16.08 -6.62 5.72
C ALA A 126 -16.56 -5.36 6.45
N VAL A 127 -17.09 -4.39 5.71
CA VAL A 127 -17.49 -3.07 6.22
C VAL A 127 -18.77 -2.58 5.52
N GLU A 128 -19.42 -1.60 6.15
CA GLU A 128 -20.62 -0.92 5.62
C GLU A 128 -20.45 0.61 5.64
N ALA A 129 -21.24 1.33 4.84
CA ALA A 129 -21.23 2.79 4.84
C ALA A 129 -21.62 3.36 6.23
N GLY A 130 -20.89 4.37 6.69
CA GLY A 130 -20.98 4.97 8.02
C GLY A 130 -20.05 4.35 9.06
N GLU A 131 -19.36 3.25 8.74
CA GLU A 131 -18.45 2.59 9.67
C GLU A 131 -17.09 3.33 9.78
N PRO A 132 -16.57 3.59 11.00
CA PRO A 132 -15.21 4.05 11.17
C PRO A 132 -14.21 2.91 10.94
N VAL A 133 -13.15 3.17 10.20
CA VAL A 133 -12.10 2.19 9.92
C VAL A 133 -10.74 2.65 10.44
N LYS A 134 -9.89 1.68 10.78
CA LYS A 134 -8.48 1.93 11.14
C LYS A 134 -7.55 1.58 9.99
N ARG A 135 -6.40 2.26 9.92
CA ARG A 135 -5.33 1.89 9.00
C ARG A 135 -5.02 0.39 9.12
N GLY A 136 -5.00 -0.32 7.98
CA GLY A 136 -4.73 -1.76 7.94
C GLY A 136 -5.94 -2.64 8.24
N GLN A 137 -7.10 -2.07 8.60
CA GLN A 137 -8.34 -2.83 8.73
C GLN A 137 -8.75 -3.39 7.36
N THR A 138 -9.11 -4.68 7.31
CA THR A 138 -9.63 -5.32 6.11
C THR A 138 -10.98 -4.73 5.74
N LEU A 139 -11.12 -4.30 4.49
CA LEU A 139 -12.37 -3.79 3.90
C LEU A 139 -13.12 -4.90 3.12
N GLY A 140 -12.38 -5.90 2.66
CA GLY A 140 -12.88 -7.03 1.88
C GLY A 140 -11.73 -7.74 1.17
N THR A 141 -12.07 -8.49 0.14
CA THR A 141 -11.12 -9.21 -0.73
C THR A 141 -11.31 -8.84 -2.19
N VAL A 142 -10.25 -8.99 -2.99
CA VAL A 142 -10.31 -8.82 -4.45
C VAL A 142 -11.25 -9.85 -5.06
N LEU A 143 -12.18 -9.42 -5.91
CA LEU A 143 -13.09 -10.28 -6.67
C LEU A 143 -12.32 -11.24 -7.60
N PRO A 144 -12.45 -12.56 -7.44
CA PRO A 144 -11.97 -13.52 -8.42
C PRO A 144 -12.73 -13.38 -9.74
N ARG A 145 -12.01 -13.14 -10.85
CA ARG A 145 -12.60 -13.04 -12.18
C ARG A 145 -12.21 -14.22 -13.07
N PHE A 146 -13.22 -14.80 -13.72
CA PHE A 146 -13.07 -15.95 -14.63
C PHE A 146 -13.61 -15.67 -16.04
N ASP A 147 -14.02 -14.43 -16.31
CA ASP A 147 -14.65 -14.03 -17.58
C ASP A 147 -13.64 -13.88 -18.74
N GLY A 148 -12.34 -13.98 -18.44
CA GLY A 148 -11.24 -13.85 -19.40
C GLY A 148 -11.04 -12.44 -19.93
N ARG A 149 -11.79 -11.43 -19.43
CA ARG A 149 -11.61 -10.04 -19.85
C ARG A 149 -10.38 -9.46 -19.17
N ALA A 150 -10.29 -9.57 -17.84
CA ALA A 150 -9.11 -9.17 -17.06
C ALA A 150 -8.87 -10.16 -15.93
N PRO A 151 -7.59 -10.38 -15.59
CA PRO A 151 -7.23 -10.97 -14.32
C PRO A 151 -7.81 -10.18 -13.14
N SER A 152 -8.02 -10.86 -12.03
CA SER A 152 -8.44 -10.25 -10.78
C SER A 152 -7.36 -9.26 -10.31
N HIS A 153 -7.80 -8.09 -9.85
CA HIS A 153 -6.93 -7.04 -9.31
C HIS A 153 -7.72 -6.10 -8.43
N LEU A 154 -7.02 -5.28 -7.66
CA LEU A 154 -7.59 -4.12 -6.98
C LEU A 154 -7.39 -2.89 -7.88
N HIS A 155 -8.47 -2.15 -8.14
CA HIS A 155 -8.37 -0.78 -8.63
C HIS A 155 -8.36 0.18 -7.43
N PHE A 156 -7.34 1.02 -7.30
CA PHE A 156 -7.13 1.83 -6.11
C PHE A 156 -6.89 3.31 -6.45
N GLU A 157 -7.81 4.18 -6.07
CA GLU A 157 -7.66 5.63 -6.24
C GLU A 157 -7.41 6.34 -4.92
N VAL A 158 -6.72 7.47 -5.02
CA VAL A 158 -6.74 8.51 -3.99
C VAL A 158 -7.16 9.83 -4.62
N ARG A 159 -8.07 10.55 -3.98
CA ARG A 159 -8.65 11.79 -4.53
C ARG A 159 -9.12 12.75 -3.46
N THR A 160 -9.48 13.97 -3.87
CA THR A 160 -9.90 15.07 -2.98
C THR A 160 -11.39 15.38 -3.07
N PHE A 161 -12.16 14.42 -3.57
CA PHE A 161 -13.61 14.53 -3.73
C PHE A 161 -14.31 13.19 -3.57
N LEU A 162 -15.54 13.23 -3.08
CA LEU A 162 -16.48 12.12 -3.24
C LEU A 162 -17.17 12.19 -4.60
N THR A 163 -17.71 13.37 -4.92
CA THR A 163 -18.31 13.69 -6.21
C THR A 163 -17.95 15.10 -6.66
N THR A 164 -17.78 15.32 -7.97
CA THR A 164 -17.71 16.66 -8.59
C THR A 164 -18.57 16.69 -9.84
N ALA A 165 -19.10 17.86 -10.22
CA ALA A 165 -19.98 18.00 -11.37
C ALA A 165 -19.38 17.38 -12.64
N GLU A 166 -18.12 17.69 -12.94
CA GLU A 166 -17.46 17.30 -14.19
C GLU A 166 -17.03 15.83 -14.25
N VAL A 167 -16.78 15.19 -13.10
CA VAL A 167 -16.26 13.82 -13.03
C VAL A 167 -17.40 12.79 -12.94
N ASN A 168 -18.22 12.90 -11.89
CA ASN A 168 -19.19 11.87 -11.52
C ASN A 168 -20.45 12.42 -10.84
N GLY A 169 -20.65 13.73 -10.86
CA GLY A 169 -21.78 14.44 -10.30
C GLY A 169 -22.96 14.50 -11.27
N ASP A 170 -23.63 15.65 -11.30
CA ASP A 170 -24.86 15.87 -12.05
C ASP A 170 -24.66 16.17 -13.54
N ALA A 171 -23.46 16.61 -13.94
CA ALA A 171 -23.13 16.94 -15.33
C ALA A 171 -21.74 16.41 -15.75
N PRO A 172 -21.51 15.07 -15.68
CA PRO A 172 -20.21 14.50 -15.99
C PRO A 172 -19.84 14.76 -17.45
N ARG A 173 -18.58 15.16 -17.69
CA ARG A 173 -18.09 15.50 -19.03
C ARG A 173 -18.00 14.28 -19.95
N TYR A 174 -17.72 13.12 -19.37
CA TYR A 174 -17.56 11.86 -20.08
C TYR A 174 -18.50 10.79 -19.48
N PRO A 175 -19.07 9.90 -20.30
CA PRO A 175 -19.94 8.83 -19.82
C PRO A 175 -19.13 7.75 -19.09
N PHE A 176 -19.75 7.10 -18.10
CA PHE A 176 -19.19 5.96 -17.39
C PHE A 176 -20.29 5.03 -16.89
N ALA A 177 -19.93 3.80 -16.50
CA ALA A 177 -20.87 2.68 -16.38
C ALA A 177 -22.04 2.93 -15.41
N CYS A 178 -21.78 3.52 -14.24
CA CYS A 178 -22.83 3.76 -13.24
C CYS A 178 -23.56 5.10 -13.40
N GLY A 179 -23.15 5.95 -14.35
CA GLY A 179 -23.84 7.19 -14.70
C GLY A 179 -23.74 8.32 -13.67
N PRO A 180 -24.44 9.44 -13.91
CA PRO A 180 -24.39 10.64 -13.06
C PRO A 180 -24.72 10.37 -11.59
N ASN A 181 -24.11 11.14 -10.69
CA ASN A 181 -24.24 11.06 -9.23
C ASN A 181 -23.84 9.70 -8.63
N CYS A 182 -22.94 8.98 -9.29
CA CYS A 182 -22.38 7.73 -8.80
C CYS A 182 -20.97 7.97 -8.24
N ALA A 183 -20.81 7.76 -6.92
CA ALA A 183 -19.56 8.04 -6.22
C ALA A 183 -18.32 7.35 -6.82
N PRO A 184 -18.33 6.06 -7.22
CA PRO A 184 -17.19 5.44 -7.90
C PRO A 184 -16.58 6.28 -9.04
N GLY A 185 -17.42 6.81 -9.94
CA GLY A 185 -16.96 7.59 -11.09
C GLY A 185 -16.37 6.74 -12.22
N PRO A 186 -15.58 7.34 -13.13
CA PRO A 186 -15.15 6.69 -14.36
C PRO A 186 -13.93 5.77 -14.24
N GLY A 187 -13.06 5.94 -13.23
CA GLY A 187 -11.75 5.24 -13.11
C GLY A 187 -10.71 5.57 -14.16
N TYR A 188 -11.07 6.45 -15.10
CA TYR A 188 -10.29 6.79 -16.27
C TYR A 188 -10.53 8.23 -16.66
N TRP A 189 -9.52 8.84 -17.26
CA TRP A 189 -9.61 10.18 -17.84
C TRP A 189 -9.01 10.19 -19.24
N PRO A 190 -9.68 10.75 -20.27
CA PRO A 190 -9.13 10.78 -21.61
C PRO A 190 -7.77 11.50 -21.67
N ILE A 191 -6.81 10.96 -22.41
CA ILE A 191 -5.50 11.62 -22.63
C ILE A 191 -5.69 12.96 -23.36
N ASP A 192 -6.64 13.03 -24.29
CA ASP A 192 -6.95 14.23 -25.07
C ASP A 192 -7.88 15.20 -24.34
N ALA A 193 -8.20 14.96 -23.06
CA ALA A 193 -8.94 15.91 -22.25
C ALA A 193 -8.13 17.21 -22.08
N PRO A 194 -8.79 18.38 -21.98
CA PRO A 194 -8.10 19.66 -21.83
C PRO A 194 -7.37 19.82 -20.48
N ASP A 195 -7.61 18.91 -19.53
CA ASP A 195 -7.08 18.94 -18.17
C ASP A 195 -6.62 17.54 -17.73
N HIS A 196 -5.68 17.51 -16.79
CA HIS A 196 -5.10 16.29 -16.24
C HIS A 196 -5.98 15.74 -15.11
N PRO A 197 -5.98 14.42 -14.82
CA PRO A 197 -6.63 13.86 -13.62
C PRO A 197 -6.33 14.62 -12.32
N SER A 198 -5.11 15.12 -12.17
CA SER A 198 -4.70 15.92 -11.01
C SER A 198 -5.50 17.22 -10.86
N ASP A 199 -5.83 17.86 -11.98
CA ASP A 199 -6.60 19.09 -12.03
C ASP A 199 -8.05 18.85 -11.59
N GLN A 200 -8.57 17.63 -11.79
CA GLN A 200 -9.89 17.19 -11.35
C GLN A 200 -9.92 16.69 -9.90
N GLY A 201 -8.76 16.54 -9.26
CA GLY A 201 -8.66 16.21 -7.84
C GLY A 201 -8.19 14.80 -7.51
N TRP A 202 -7.89 13.96 -8.50
CA TRP A 202 -7.21 12.67 -8.27
C TRP A 202 -5.74 12.91 -7.90
N ARG A 203 -5.13 11.96 -7.20
CA ARG A 203 -3.75 12.03 -6.70
C ARG A 203 -3.03 10.73 -6.97
N ASN A 204 -1.72 10.80 -7.17
CA ASN A 204 -0.86 9.63 -7.26
C ASN A 204 -0.87 8.89 -5.89
N PRO A 205 -1.45 7.67 -5.79
CA PRO A 205 -1.66 7.02 -4.50
C PRO A 205 -0.36 6.70 -3.77
N ALA A 206 0.65 6.16 -4.46
CA ALA A 206 1.96 5.90 -3.87
C ALA A 206 2.64 7.17 -3.33
N HIS A 207 2.51 8.30 -4.02
CA HIS A 207 3.05 9.57 -3.54
C HIS A 207 2.32 10.06 -2.27
N VAL A 208 1.01 9.92 -2.22
CA VAL A 208 0.21 10.27 -1.03
C VAL A 208 0.64 9.41 0.17
N ILE A 209 0.73 8.09 -0.02
CA ILE A 209 1.17 7.17 1.05
C ILE A 209 2.59 7.53 1.51
N GLY A 210 3.50 7.84 0.58
CA GLY A 210 4.87 8.24 0.89
C GLY A 210 4.98 9.56 1.67
N HIS A 211 4.23 10.60 1.28
CA HIS A 211 4.23 11.90 1.98
C HIS A 211 3.58 11.83 3.36
N ARG A 212 2.53 11.03 3.49
CA ARG A 212 1.67 11.02 4.67
C ARG A 212 1.95 9.84 5.60
N GLY A 213 2.97 9.03 5.30
CA GLY A 213 3.34 7.88 6.10
C GLY A 213 3.69 8.20 7.55
N PHE A 214 4.26 9.38 7.85
CA PHE A 214 4.69 9.75 9.20
C PHE A 214 4.25 11.16 9.58
N GLU A 215 3.79 11.33 10.82
CA GLU A 215 3.34 12.62 11.35
C GLU A 215 4.47 13.67 11.26
N GLY A 216 4.18 14.83 10.65
CA GLY A 216 5.18 15.89 10.44
C GLY A 216 6.39 15.48 9.58
N GLY A 217 6.33 14.33 8.89
CA GLY A 217 7.43 13.78 8.09
C GLY A 217 8.56 13.15 8.91
N ALA A 218 8.40 13.01 10.23
CA ALA A 218 9.45 12.47 11.10
C ALA A 218 9.41 10.93 11.14
N VAL A 219 10.41 10.29 10.53
CA VAL A 219 10.54 8.83 10.56
C VAL A 219 10.94 8.34 11.97
N PRO A 220 10.18 7.41 12.59
CA PRO A 220 10.53 6.82 13.87
C PRO A 220 11.89 6.10 13.85
N ALA A 221 12.61 6.09 14.97
CA ALA A 221 13.96 5.53 15.06
C ALA A 221 14.02 4.01 14.80
N ASP A 222 12.92 3.29 15.01
CA ASP A 222 12.77 1.86 14.79
C ASP A 222 12.06 1.51 13.46
N ALA A 223 11.73 2.51 12.64
CA ALA A 223 11.16 2.30 11.33
C ALA A 223 12.17 1.59 10.41
N ALA A 224 11.64 0.70 9.58
CA ALA A 224 12.44 -0.07 8.65
C ALA A 224 11.73 -0.21 7.31
N VAL A 225 12.50 -0.59 6.31
CA VAL A 225 12.00 -1.08 5.02
C VAL A 225 12.50 -2.49 4.79
N VAL A 226 11.71 -3.28 4.09
CA VAL A 226 12.01 -4.67 3.72
C VAL A 226 12.12 -4.76 2.22
N VAL A 227 13.16 -5.43 1.71
CA VAL A 227 13.27 -5.77 0.29
C VAL A 227 12.14 -6.71 -0.08
N ALA A 228 11.36 -6.35 -1.10
CA ALA A 228 10.22 -7.13 -1.57
C ALA A 228 10.60 -8.57 -1.92
N SER A 229 9.64 -9.50 -1.93
CA SER A 229 9.87 -10.91 -2.24
C SER A 229 10.42 -11.12 -3.65
N SER A 230 10.10 -10.22 -4.57
CA SER A 230 10.49 -10.24 -5.98
C SER A 230 10.94 -8.85 -6.42
N PRO A 231 12.12 -8.36 -5.97
CA PRO A 231 12.58 -7.03 -6.33
C PRO A 231 12.89 -6.97 -7.84
N PRO A 232 12.74 -5.81 -8.49
CA PRO A 232 12.90 -5.69 -9.95
C PRO A 232 14.33 -5.96 -10.44
N ALA A 233 15.32 -5.87 -9.55
CA ALA A 233 16.72 -6.16 -9.84
C ALA A 233 17.41 -6.77 -8.60
N PRO A 234 18.48 -7.56 -8.78
CA PRO A 234 19.23 -8.16 -7.67
C PRO A 234 20.09 -7.15 -6.89
N SER A 235 20.26 -5.93 -7.42
CA SER A 235 20.90 -4.82 -6.74
C SER A 235 20.27 -3.50 -7.14
N ALA A 236 20.51 -2.46 -6.32
CA ALA A 236 20.16 -1.10 -6.64
C ALA A 236 21.28 -0.13 -6.26
N THR A 237 21.40 0.94 -7.05
CA THR A 237 22.35 2.02 -6.77
C THR A 237 21.93 2.78 -5.52
N LEU A 238 22.86 2.94 -4.57
CA LEU A 238 22.71 3.82 -3.42
C LEU A 238 23.07 5.25 -3.81
N TRP A 239 22.14 6.18 -3.66
CA TRP A 239 22.35 7.57 -4.06
C TRP A 239 22.62 8.51 -2.88
N SER A 240 23.31 9.62 -3.14
CA SER A 240 23.50 10.70 -2.15
C SER A 240 22.22 11.49 -1.85
N ARG A 241 21.27 11.49 -2.79
CA ARG A 241 19.94 12.10 -2.78
C ARG A 241 19.12 11.44 -3.91
N PRO A 242 17.77 11.51 -3.92
CA PRO A 242 16.96 10.98 -5.01
C PRO A 242 17.47 11.41 -6.39
N THR A 243 17.42 10.52 -7.39
CA THR A 243 17.81 10.88 -8.76
C THR A 243 16.83 11.91 -9.32
N GLY A 244 17.29 12.76 -10.25
CA GLY A 244 16.56 13.95 -10.70
C GLY A 244 16.76 15.19 -9.84
N ALA A 245 17.25 15.06 -8.60
CA ALA A 245 17.71 16.21 -7.82
C ALA A 245 19.11 16.68 -8.29
N THR A 246 19.29 18.00 -8.43
CA THR A 246 20.58 18.58 -8.85
C THR A 246 21.73 18.08 -7.97
N GLY A 247 22.76 17.50 -8.60
CA GLY A 247 23.96 17.02 -7.91
C GLY A 247 23.83 15.64 -7.23
N ALA A 248 22.84 14.82 -7.60
CA ALA A 248 22.78 13.42 -7.19
C ALA A 248 24.04 12.65 -7.65
N LYS A 249 24.62 11.84 -6.76
CA LYS A 249 25.83 11.05 -7.01
C LYS A 249 25.63 9.62 -6.51
N ALA A 250 26.01 8.65 -7.33
CA ALA A 250 26.07 7.26 -6.92
C ALA A 250 27.12 7.08 -5.81
N ARG A 251 26.76 6.34 -4.75
CA ARG A 251 27.61 6.01 -3.60
C ARG A 251 28.03 4.53 -3.58
N GLY A 252 27.53 3.74 -4.53
CA GLY A 252 27.81 2.31 -4.68
C GLY A 252 26.54 1.53 -5.00
N GLU A 253 26.68 0.21 -5.07
CA GLU A 253 25.59 -0.74 -5.26
C GLU A 253 25.23 -1.42 -3.93
N VAL A 254 23.95 -1.75 -3.77
CA VAL A 254 23.40 -2.50 -2.64
C VAL A 254 22.72 -3.74 -3.20
N ALA A 255 23.10 -4.92 -2.71
CA ALA A 255 22.38 -6.14 -3.04
C ALA A 255 20.96 -6.08 -2.45
N LEU A 256 19.96 -6.42 -3.25
CA LEU A 256 18.56 -6.50 -2.84
C LEU A 256 18.20 -7.98 -2.71
N ARG A 257 18.38 -8.55 -1.51
CA ARG A 257 17.96 -9.92 -1.24
C ARG A 257 16.55 -9.89 -0.64
N PRO A 258 15.60 -10.69 -1.15
CA PRO A 258 14.25 -10.75 -0.60
C PRO A 258 14.24 -10.89 0.93
N GLY A 259 13.50 -10.02 1.61
CA GLY A 259 13.38 -10.01 3.07
C GLY A 259 14.51 -9.29 3.81
N ASP A 260 15.56 -8.81 3.14
CA ASP A 260 16.57 -7.96 3.77
C ASP A 260 15.90 -6.71 4.35
N ARG A 261 16.32 -6.33 5.57
CA ARG A 261 15.73 -5.22 6.32
C ARG A 261 16.76 -4.10 6.50
N PHE A 262 16.38 -2.88 6.16
CA PHE A 262 17.20 -1.69 6.35
C PHE A 262 16.48 -0.68 7.25
N ALA A 263 17.21 0.01 8.12
CA ALA A 263 16.60 1.06 8.93
C ALA A 263 16.20 2.22 8.03
N LEU A 264 14.96 2.69 8.16
CA LEU A 264 14.43 3.83 7.42
C LEU A 264 14.81 5.11 8.16
N LEU A 265 15.39 6.07 7.45
CA LEU A 265 15.85 7.33 8.02
C LEU A 265 15.06 8.54 7.51
N ASP A 266 14.53 8.45 6.29
CA ASP A 266 13.79 9.54 5.63
C ASP A 266 13.00 8.98 4.44
N VAL A 267 11.93 9.65 4.07
CA VAL A 267 11.08 9.32 2.91
C VAL A 267 10.97 10.53 2.01
N ARG A 268 11.09 10.33 0.69
CA ARG A 268 10.81 11.35 -0.32
C ARG A 268 9.87 10.78 -1.36
N ALA A 269 8.75 11.44 -1.57
CA ALA A 269 7.78 11.12 -2.61
C ALA A 269 7.70 12.27 -3.63
N GLY A 270 7.36 11.94 -4.87
CA GLY A 270 6.98 12.92 -5.89
C GLY A 270 5.70 13.67 -5.49
N ARG A 271 5.28 14.66 -6.28
CA ARG A 271 4.06 15.42 -5.95
C ARG A 271 2.82 14.53 -5.96
N GLU A 272 1.93 14.70 -4.99
CA GLU A 272 0.63 14.00 -4.94
C GLU A 272 -0.26 14.39 -6.15
N ASP A 273 -0.17 15.64 -6.60
CA ASP A 273 -0.91 16.22 -7.73
C ASP A 273 -0.06 16.33 -9.01
N THR A 274 0.93 15.43 -9.19
CA THR A 274 1.82 15.48 -10.36
C THR A 274 1.02 15.48 -11.67
N ARG A 275 1.46 16.26 -12.66
CA ARG A 275 0.94 16.22 -14.03
C ARG A 275 1.83 15.40 -14.97
N ASP A 276 2.93 14.87 -14.43
CA ASP A 276 3.79 13.95 -15.15
C ASP A 276 3.04 12.63 -15.33
N THR A 277 3.08 12.10 -16.55
CA THR A 277 2.46 10.83 -16.94
C THR A 277 3.51 9.74 -17.06
N SER A 278 3.07 8.47 -17.16
CA SER A 278 3.88 7.26 -17.17
C SER A 278 4.46 6.86 -15.80
N ALA A 279 4.81 5.58 -15.65
CA ALA A 279 5.49 5.02 -14.49
C ALA A 279 6.84 5.71 -14.18
N ASP A 280 7.45 6.37 -15.16
CA ASP A 280 8.66 7.18 -14.93
C ASP A 280 8.43 8.35 -13.95
N ALA A 281 7.17 8.78 -13.79
CA ALA A 281 6.78 9.82 -12.84
C ALA A 281 6.78 9.35 -11.37
N TYR A 282 6.89 8.04 -11.12
CA TYR A 282 6.90 7.49 -9.76
C TYR A 282 8.23 7.77 -9.06
N GLY A 283 8.17 8.66 -8.08
CA GLY A 283 9.32 9.18 -7.35
C GLY A 283 9.27 8.86 -5.85
N LEU A 284 9.11 7.59 -5.46
CA LEU A 284 9.18 7.18 -4.06
C LEU A 284 10.58 6.67 -3.71
N TRP A 285 11.21 7.30 -2.73
CA TRP A 285 12.58 7.06 -2.31
C TRP A 285 12.66 6.92 -0.80
N TYR A 286 13.47 5.96 -0.36
CA TYR A 286 13.77 5.73 1.05
C TYR A 286 15.24 6.00 1.31
N ARG A 287 15.51 6.86 2.29
CA ARG A 287 16.85 6.99 2.85
C ARG A 287 17.03 5.88 3.86
N VAL A 288 18.02 5.04 3.65
CA VAL A 288 18.26 3.87 4.49
C VAL A 288 19.61 3.94 5.18
N ARG A 289 19.74 3.23 6.30
CA ARG A 289 21.02 2.80 6.88
C ARG A 289 21.20 1.31 6.61
N LEU A 290 22.29 0.97 5.94
CA LEU A 290 22.68 -0.40 5.64
C LEU A 290 23.38 -1.04 6.86
N PRO A 291 23.51 -2.38 6.91
CA PRO A 291 24.20 -3.08 8.01
C PRO A 291 25.67 -2.67 8.22
N ASP A 292 26.31 -2.10 7.20
CA ASP A 292 27.68 -1.58 7.26
C ASP A 292 27.74 -0.08 7.61
N GLU A 293 26.66 0.46 8.20
CA GLU A 293 26.49 1.86 8.62
C GLU A 293 26.46 2.89 7.49
N ARG A 294 26.64 2.49 6.22
CA ARG A 294 26.48 3.41 5.10
C ARG A 294 25.04 3.89 5.02
N THR A 295 24.88 5.16 4.68
CA THR A 295 23.56 5.76 4.45
C THR A 295 23.45 6.33 3.04
N GLY A 296 22.24 6.26 2.49
CA GLY A 296 21.93 6.81 1.19
C GLY A 296 20.49 6.52 0.79
N TRP A 297 20.13 6.91 -0.42
CA TRP A 297 18.78 6.83 -0.97
C TRP A 297 18.66 5.67 -1.93
N LEU A 298 17.64 4.84 -1.74
CA LEU A 298 17.23 3.80 -2.67
C LEU A 298 15.84 4.16 -3.21
N GLN A 299 15.63 3.92 -4.49
CA GLN A 299 14.31 4.06 -5.10
C GLN A 299 13.45 2.87 -4.66
N ALA A 300 12.26 3.13 -4.13
CA ALA A 300 11.36 2.11 -3.63
C ALA A 300 10.45 1.55 -4.72
N LEU A 301 10.08 2.40 -5.68
CA LEU A 301 9.18 2.09 -6.79
C LEU A 301 9.90 2.35 -8.10
N LEU A 302 10.04 1.32 -8.94
CA LEU A 302 10.77 1.41 -10.19
C LEU A 302 9.83 1.20 -11.39
N PRO A 303 9.97 2.01 -12.45
CA PRO A 303 9.23 1.79 -13.68
C PRO A 303 9.68 0.50 -14.37
N SER A 304 8.76 -0.13 -15.08
CA SER A 304 9.00 -1.33 -15.88
C SER A 304 8.24 -1.23 -17.20
N THR A 305 8.89 -1.67 -18.27
CA THR A 305 8.33 -1.71 -19.64
C THR A 305 7.48 -2.95 -19.89
N ALA A 306 7.10 -3.70 -18.83
CA ALA A 306 6.20 -4.84 -18.95
C ALA A 306 4.87 -4.46 -19.61
N GLU A 307 4.34 -3.29 -19.25
CA GLU A 307 3.33 -2.57 -20.02
C GLU A 307 3.93 -1.24 -20.49
N THR A 308 3.62 -0.85 -21.72
CA THR A 308 4.14 0.37 -22.36
C THR A 308 3.00 1.12 -23.03
N GLY A 309 2.87 2.41 -22.72
CA GLY A 309 1.90 3.31 -23.33
C GLY A 309 2.15 3.52 -24.82
N SER A 310 1.17 4.11 -25.50
CA SER A 310 1.26 4.46 -26.92
C SER A 310 2.39 5.45 -27.25
N ASP A 311 2.87 6.19 -26.25
CA ASP A 311 4.02 7.08 -26.32
C ASP A 311 5.38 6.38 -26.13
N GLY A 312 5.38 5.06 -25.94
CA GLY A 312 6.59 4.25 -25.75
C GLY A 312 7.17 4.28 -24.33
N ARG A 313 6.50 4.92 -23.36
CA ARG A 313 6.97 5.01 -21.98
C ARG A 313 6.31 3.94 -21.09
N PRO A 314 6.96 3.51 -19.99
CA PRO A 314 6.46 2.44 -19.14
C PRO A 314 5.16 2.82 -18.42
N SER A 315 4.27 1.84 -18.23
CA SER A 315 3.03 2.00 -17.44
C SER A 315 3.04 1.19 -16.13
N THR A 316 3.95 0.22 -16.02
CA THR A 316 4.06 -0.67 -14.86
C THR A 316 5.05 -0.12 -13.84
N VAL A 317 4.70 -0.26 -12.55
CA VAL A 317 5.54 0.08 -11.41
C VAL A 317 5.78 -1.17 -10.57
N GLN A 318 7.05 -1.48 -10.32
CA GLN A 318 7.49 -2.60 -9.49
C GLN A 318 8.00 -2.10 -8.13
N LEU A 319 7.70 -2.85 -7.09
CA LEU A 319 8.10 -2.52 -5.72
C LEU A 319 9.43 -3.19 -5.39
N ALA A 320 10.46 -2.41 -5.08
CA ALA A 320 11.74 -2.91 -4.58
C ALA A 320 11.78 -2.95 -3.05
N LEU A 321 11.17 -1.96 -2.40
CA LEU A 321 11.22 -1.78 -0.96
C LEU A 321 9.83 -1.49 -0.41
N LEU A 322 9.47 -2.19 0.66
CA LEU A 322 8.19 -2.06 1.34
C LEU A 322 8.41 -1.46 2.72
N PRO A 323 7.54 -0.54 3.19
CA PRO A 323 7.59 -0.08 4.57
C PRO A 323 7.28 -1.25 5.49
N ASP A 324 8.14 -1.47 6.49
CA ASP A 324 7.89 -2.48 7.51
C ASP A 324 6.83 -1.97 8.48
N ALA A 325 5.59 -2.32 8.22
CA ALA A 325 4.46 -2.02 9.07
C ALA A 325 4.41 -2.98 10.27
N ALA A 326 5.49 -3.04 11.06
CA ALA A 326 5.59 -3.83 12.29
C ALA A 326 4.62 -3.32 13.38
N ALA A 327 3.32 -3.51 13.13
CA ALA A 327 2.16 -3.46 14.01
C ALA A 327 0.91 -3.86 13.19
N LEU A 328 0.93 -5.04 12.56
CA LEU A 328 -0.30 -5.76 12.24
C LEU A 328 -0.45 -6.81 13.33
N GLY A 329 -0.97 -6.38 14.47
CA GLY A 329 -1.28 -7.21 15.63
C GLY A 329 -2.75 -7.11 15.96
#